data_AF-A0A3D5ZC98-F1
#
_entry.id   AF-A0A3D5ZC98-F1
#
_cell.length_a   1.000
_cell.length_b   1.000
_cell.length_c   1.000
_cell.angle_alpha   90.00
_cell.angle_beta   90.00
_cell.angle_gamma   90.00
#
_symmetry.space_group_name_H-M   'P 1'
#
loop_
_entity.id
_entity.type
_entity.pdbx_description
1 polymer ?
#
loop_
_entity_poly.entity_id
_entity_poly.type
_entity_poly.pdbx_seq_one_letter_code
_entity_poly.pdbx_strand_id
1 'polypeptide(L)'
;RKHSSNPSYNSLGASGAVSAILLAYIVLFPLNTLHLMFIPFPIPAIVMGIGLFIYEAYMNKRGGTSIAHDAHISGAIFGVVFILAVNYKFIGHFFSEISSFF
;
A
#
# COMPACT_ATOMS: atom_id res chain seq x y z
N ARG A 1 -0.43 10.18 24.51
CA ARG A 1 -1.03 10.05 23.16
C ARG A 1 -0.27 10.98 22.23
N LYS A 2 0.54 10.45 21.30
CA LYS A 2 1.59 11.20 20.58
C LYS A 2 1.06 12.24 19.57
N HIS A 3 -0.23 12.19 19.21
CA HIS A 3 -0.81 13.03 18.15
C HIS A 3 -2.21 13.60 18.47
N SER A 4 -2.62 13.59 19.74
CA SER A 4 -3.98 13.93 20.17
C SER A 4 -4.35 15.41 20.08
N SER A 5 -3.40 16.31 19.84
CA SER A 5 -3.59 17.77 19.88
C SER A 5 -3.34 18.47 18.54
N ASN A 6 -3.26 17.72 17.44
CA ASN A 6 -2.99 18.29 16.11
C ASN A 6 -4.25 18.17 15.22
N PRO A 7 -5.01 19.26 14.99
CA PRO A 7 -6.21 19.23 14.15
C PRO A 7 -5.96 18.80 12.70
N SER A 8 -4.71 18.95 12.23
CA SER A 8 -4.22 18.48 10.92
C SER A 8 -4.13 16.96 10.82
N TYR A 9 -4.26 16.24 11.94
CA TYR A 9 -4.13 14.78 12.06
C TYR A 9 -5.46 14.03 11.83
N ASN A 10 -6.52 14.73 11.44
CA ASN A 10 -7.86 14.15 11.26
C ASN A 10 -8.00 13.26 10.00
N SER A 11 -7.06 13.32 9.05
CA SER A 11 -7.08 12.45 7.86
C SER A 11 -6.25 11.16 8.01
N LEU A 12 -5.62 10.93 9.17
CA LEU A 12 -4.72 9.80 9.43
C LEU A 12 -5.34 8.44 9.06
N GLY A 13 -6.64 8.29 9.30
CA GLY A 13 -7.36 7.04 9.06
C GLY A 13 -7.76 6.83 7.60
N ALA A 14 -8.10 7.90 6.88
CA ALA A 14 -8.61 7.77 5.51
C ALA A 14 -7.49 7.37 4.54
N SER A 15 -6.34 8.04 4.59
CA SER A 15 -5.22 7.72 3.70
C SER A 15 -4.60 6.35 4.03
N GLY A 16 -4.51 5.98 5.31
CA GLY A 16 -4.13 4.63 5.73
C GLY A 16 -5.11 3.55 5.25
N ALA A 17 -6.43 3.83 5.25
CA ALA A 17 -7.43 2.92 4.69
C ALA A 17 -7.28 2.76 3.17
N VAL A 18 -6.95 3.83 2.44
CA VAL A 18 -6.62 3.75 1.01
C VAL A 18 -5.38 2.91 0.79
N SER A 19 -4.32 3.08 1.60
CA SER A 19 -3.13 2.21 1.55
C SER A 19 -3.48 0.74 1.81
N ALA A 20 -4.38 0.46 2.76
CA ALA A 20 -4.83 -0.90 3.06
C ALA A 20 -5.54 -1.54 1.85
N ILE A 21 -6.50 -0.82 1.25
CA ILE A 21 -7.25 -1.29 0.08
C ILE A 21 -6.30 -1.50 -1.11
N LEU A 22 -5.38 -0.56 -1.33
CA LEU A 22 -4.42 -0.64 -2.43
C LEU A 22 -3.53 -1.88 -2.31
N LEU A 23 -2.92 -2.14 -1.15
CA LEU A 23 -2.07 -3.31 -0.98
C LEU A 23 -2.86 -4.62 -0.96
N ALA A 24 -4.08 -4.64 -0.41
CA ALA A 24 -4.97 -5.79 -0.52
C ALA A 24 -5.28 -6.11 -1.99
N TYR A 25 -5.59 -5.09 -2.80
CA TYR A 25 -5.79 -5.24 -4.25
C TYR A 25 -4.55 -5.82 -4.95
N ILE A 26 -3.36 -5.31 -4.62
CA ILE A 26 -2.09 -5.78 -5.22
C ILE A 26 -1.79 -7.24 -4.86
N VAL A 27 -2.16 -7.70 -3.66
CA VAL A 27 -2.04 -9.12 -3.29
C VAL A 27 -2.98 -10.00 -4.12
N LEU A 28 -4.19 -9.53 -4.41
CA LEU A 28 -5.16 -10.29 -5.18
C LEU A 28 -4.84 -10.31 -6.68
N PHE A 29 -4.33 -9.20 -7.21
CA PHE A 29 -4.13 -8.98 -8.64
C PHE A 29 -2.76 -8.34 -8.93
N PRO A 30 -1.65 -9.05 -8.64
CA PRO A 30 -0.31 -8.47 -8.71
C PRO A 30 0.12 -8.01 -10.11
N LEU A 31 -0.39 -8.64 -11.17
CA LEU A 31 -0.03 -8.32 -12.55
C LEU A 31 -1.02 -7.37 -13.25
N ASN A 32 -2.15 -7.04 -12.62
CA ASN A 32 -3.05 -6.01 -13.15
C ASN A 32 -2.31 -4.67 -13.27
N THR A 33 -2.73 -3.84 -14.21
CA THR A 33 -2.12 -2.52 -14.40
C THR A 33 -2.84 -1.44 -13.59
N LEU A 34 -2.06 -0.54 -13.01
CA LEU A 34 -2.50 0.68 -12.37
C LEU A 34 -2.07 1.88 -13.22
N HIS A 35 -2.94 2.88 -13.31
CA HIS A 35 -2.68 4.13 -14.01
C HIS A 35 -2.54 5.26 -12.99
N LEU A 36 -1.47 6.04 -13.11
CA LEU A 36 -1.34 7.30 -12.39
C LEU A 36 -1.78 8.43 -13.32
N MET A 37 -2.58 9.36 -12.81
CA MET A 37 -3.30 10.37 -13.60
C MET A 37 -2.43 11.20 -14.56
N PHE A 38 -1.13 11.33 -14.28
CA PHE A 38 -0.18 12.09 -15.09
C PHE A 38 0.97 11.25 -15.66
N ILE A 39 0.95 9.93 -15.45
CA ILE A 39 1.94 9.02 -16.04
C ILE A 39 1.27 8.29 -17.21
N PRO A 40 1.76 8.48 -18.45
CA PRO A 40 1.05 8.04 -19.65
C PRO A 40 1.17 6.53 -19.93
N PHE A 41 1.85 5.77 -19.08
CA PHE A 41 2.03 4.34 -19.25
C PHE A 41 1.45 3.55 -18.05
N PRO A 42 0.82 2.39 -18.30
CA PRO A 42 0.36 1.51 -17.25
C PRO A 42 1.54 0.92 -16.47
N ILE A 43 1.37 0.75 -15.16
CA ILE A 43 2.39 0.16 -14.29
C ILE A 43 1.81 -1.09 -13.63
N PRO A 44 2.50 -2.25 -13.64
CA PRO A 44 2.03 -3.42 -12.92
C PRO A 44 1.81 -3.12 -11.43
N ALA A 45 0.72 -3.65 -10.89
CA ALA A 45 0.27 -3.40 -9.53
C ALA A 45 1.35 -3.76 -8.49
N ILE A 46 2.07 -4.87 -8.68
CA ILE A 46 3.20 -5.26 -7.84
C ILE A 46 4.33 -4.22 -7.84
N VAL A 47 4.66 -3.66 -9.00
CA VAL A 47 5.72 -2.64 -9.13
C VAL A 47 5.30 -1.37 -8.39
N MET A 48 4.04 -0.96 -8.55
CA MET A 48 3.46 0.15 -7.81
C MET A 48 3.48 -0.08 -6.29
N GLY A 49 3.08 -1.27 -5.83
CA GLY A 49 3.07 -1.63 -4.41
C GLY A 49 4.45 -1.53 -3.76
N ILE A 50 5.45 -2.16 -4.38
CA ILE A 50 6.83 -2.15 -3.90
C ILE A 50 7.38 -0.72 -3.89
N GLY A 51 7.20 0.02 -5.00
CA GLY A 51 7.69 1.38 -5.14
C GLY A 51 7.10 2.33 -4.10
N LEU A 52 5.77 2.30 -3.92
CA LEU A 52 5.08 3.13 -2.94
C LEU A 52 5.47 2.76 -1.51
N PHE A 53 5.57 1.47 -1.18
CA PHE A 53 5.98 1.04 0.16
C PHE A 53 7.40 1.48 0.51
N ILE A 54 8.35 1.36 -0.42
CA ILE A 54 9.72 1.85 -0.25
C ILE A 54 9.75 3.38 -0.08
N TYR A 55 8.98 4.11 -0.90
CA TYR A 55 8.88 5.56 -0.81
C TYR A 55 8.36 6.01 0.56
N GLU A 56 7.27 5.40 1.04
CA GLU A 56 6.68 5.69 2.35
C GLU A 56 7.70 5.42 3.48
N ALA A 57 8.39 4.27 3.45
CA ALA A 57 9.41 3.92 4.43
C ALA A 57 10.58 4.91 4.45
N TYR A 58 11.05 5.32 3.26
CA TYR A 58 12.12 6.31 3.12
C TYR A 58 11.69 7.68 3.66
N MET A 59 10.51 8.15 3.27
CA MET A 59 10.00 9.46 3.69
C MET A 59 9.67 9.51 5.18
N ASN A 60 9.15 8.41 5.74
CA ASN A 60 8.95 8.28 7.18
C ASN A 60 10.27 8.44 7.96
N LYS A 61 11.35 7.81 7.47
CA LYS A 61 12.69 7.93 8.09
C LYS A 61 13.30 9.31 7.89
N ARG A 62 13.14 9.91 6.70
CA ARG A 62 13.66 11.24 6.37
C ARG A 62 12.98 12.32 7.23
N GLY A 63 11.68 12.19 7.46
CA GLY A 63 10.89 13.20 8.15
C GLY A 63 10.82 14.53 7.39
N GLY A 64 10.42 15.59 8.10
CA GLY A 64 10.34 16.95 7.54
C GLY A 64 9.12 17.21 6.65
N THR A 65 8.18 16.27 6.57
CA THR A 65 6.88 16.44 5.89
C THR A 65 5.76 16.54 6.91
N SER A 66 4.63 17.09 6.49
CA SER A 66 3.36 17.06 7.27
C SER A 66 2.50 15.82 6.92
N ILE A 67 3.11 14.78 6.35
CA ILE A 67 2.44 13.56 5.88
C ILE A 67 2.67 12.45 6.90
N ALA A 68 1.63 11.70 7.23
CA ALA A 68 1.69 10.56 8.14
C ALA A 68 2.09 9.27 7.44
N HIS A 69 3.36 9.20 7.05
CA HIS A 69 3.93 8.05 6.35
C HIS A 69 3.83 6.74 7.17
N ASP A 70 3.90 6.84 8.50
CA ASP A 70 3.70 5.72 9.41
C ASP A 70 2.26 5.15 9.36
N ALA A 71 1.26 6.00 9.19
CA ALA A 71 -0.14 5.59 9.00
C ALA A 71 -0.36 4.89 7.66
N HIS A 72 0.30 5.34 6.59
CA HIS A 72 0.25 4.67 5.28
C HIS A 72 0.88 3.29 5.34
N ILE A 73 2.06 3.16 5.96
CA ILE A 73 2.76 1.88 6.10
C ILE A 73 1.94 0.90 6.94
N SER A 74 1.44 1.33 8.09
CA SER A 74 0.64 0.47 8.96
C SER A 74 -0.70 0.07 8.32
N GLY A 75 -1.34 0.98 7.58
CA GLY A 75 -2.53 0.68 6.76
C GLY A 75 -2.23 -0.34 5.66
N ALA A 76 -1.15 -0.15 4.90
CA ALA A 76 -0.68 -1.07 3.87
C ALA A 76 -0.45 -2.50 4.44
N ILE A 77 0.28 -2.60 5.55
CA ILE A 77 0.53 -3.89 6.24
C ILE A 77 -0.79 -4.51 6.70
N PHE A 78 -1.68 -3.71 7.29
CA PHE A 78 -3.00 -4.18 7.71
C PHE A 78 -3.79 -4.74 6.53
N GLY A 79 -3.80 -4.08 5.37
CA GLY A 79 -4.46 -4.57 4.16
C GLY A 79 -3.98 -5.95 3.72
N VAL A 80 -2.66 -6.16 3.69
CA VAL A 80 -2.04 -7.46 3.38
C VAL A 80 -2.45 -8.52 4.40
N VAL A 81 -2.30 -8.23 5.70
CA VAL A 81 -2.66 -9.18 6.76
C VAL A 81 -4.15 -9.49 6.72
N PHE A 82 -5.00 -8.50 6.54
CA PHE A 82 -6.44 -8.66 6.46
C PHE A 82 -6.85 -9.56 5.30
N ILE A 83 -6.36 -9.32 4.09
CA ILE A 83 -6.76 -10.14 2.93
C ILE A 83 -6.27 -11.58 3.07
N LEU A 84 -5.08 -11.80 3.64
CA LEU A 84 -4.58 -13.14 3.94
C LEU A 84 -5.35 -13.81 5.09
N ALA A 85 -5.85 -13.04 6.06
CA ALA A 85 -6.73 -13.56 7.11
C ALA A 85 -8.10 -13.97 6.56
N VAL A 86 -8.64 -13.23 5.57
CA VAL A 86 -9.87 -13.59 4.86
C VAL A 86 -9.69 -14.91 4.11
N ASN A 87 -8.59 -15.07 3.39
CA ASN A 87 -8.24 -16.35 2.77
C ASN A 87 -6.73 -16.46 2.54
N TYR A 88 -6.08 -17.31 3.34
CA TYR A 88 -4.63 -17.49 3.27
C TYR A 88 -4.16 -18.02 1.91
N LYS A 89 -5.04 -18.66 1.12
CA LYS A 89 -4.70 -19.19 -0.22
C LYS A 89 -4.38 -18.09 -1.23
N PHE A 90 -4.75 -16.83 -0.97
CA PHE A 90 -4.37 -15.72 -1.83
C PHE A 90 -2.85 -15.56 -1.96
N ILE A 91 -2.06 -16.00 -0.96
CA ILE A 91 -0.61 -16.01 -1.10
C ILE A 91 -0.15 -16.96 -2.22
N GLY A 92 -0.77 -18.14 -2.34
CA GLY A 92 -0.46 -19.10 -3.39
C GLY A 92 -0.88 -18.59 -4.76
N HIS A 93 -2.04 -17.95 -4.85
CA HIS A 93 -2.51 -17.28 -6.06
C HIS A 93 -1.56 -16.17 -6.51
N PHE A 94 -1.15 -15.30 -5.58
CA PHE A 94 -0.20 -14.23 -5.83
C PHE A 94 1.10 -14.77 -6.44
N PHE A 95 1.71 -15.78 -5.80
CA PHE A 95 2.94 -16.37 -6.33
C PHE A 95 2.71 -17.08 -7.66
N SER A 96 1.58 -17.76 -7.84
CA SER A 96 1.24 -18.40 -9.12
C SER A 96 1.13 -17.38 -10.26
N GLU A 97 0.48 -16.24 -10.04
CA GLU A 97 0.43 -15.16 -11.03
C GLU A 97 1.83 -14.65 -11.35
N ILE A 98 2.61 -14.29 -10.32
CA ILE A 98 3.99 -13.79 -10.51
C ILE A 98 4.86 -14.80 -11.26
N SER A 99 4.78 -16.08 -10.92
CA SER A 99 5.54 -17.13 -11.61
C SER A 99 5.08 -17.34 -13.04
N SER A 100 3.80 -17.10 -13.38
CA SER A 100 3.30 -17.24 -14.75
C SER A 100 3.80 -16.15 -15.71
N PHE A 101 4.34 -15.05 -15.17
CA PHE A 101 4.92 -13.97 -15.96
C PHE A 101 6.35 -14.25 -16.43
N PHE A 102 7.06 -15.17 -15.76
CA PHE A 102 8.43 -15.58 -16.09
C PHE A 102 8.45 -16.92 -16.83
#